data_AF-A0A6S6TX66-F1
#
_entry.id   AF-A0A6S6TX66-F1
#
_cell.length_a   1.000
_cell.length_b   1.000
_cell.length_c   1.000
_cell.angle_alpha   90.00
_cell.angle_beta   90.00
_cell.angle_gamma   90.00
#
_symmetry.space_group_name_H-M   'P 1'
#
loop_
_entity.id
_entity.type
_entity.pdbx_description
1 polymer ?
#
loop_
_entity_poly.entity_id
_entity_poly.type
_entity_poly.pdbx_seq_one_letter_code
_entity_poly.pdbx_strand_id
1 'polypeptide(L)'
;MGSLIVLLFIALLVLFWHDSMKSREVAIAAAQRACQEINVQLLDQTVSVESIKPARSRRGRFVFKRIYGFDFSVQGAERLHGRAYLLGQVLQQVQLETDEGMIIDDNES
;
A
#
# COMPACT_ATOMS: atom_id res chain seq x y z
N MET A 1 9.59 38.13 10.45
CA MET A 1 9.37 37.54 9.11
C MET A 1 9.90 36.09 9.03
N GLY A 2 11.17 35.82 9.37
CA GLY A 2 11.75 34.46 9.27
C GLY A 2 11.10 33.36 10.13
N SER A 3 10.64 33.70 11.34
CA SER A 3 10.03 32.74 12.28
C SER A 3 8.72 32.13 11.75
N LEU A 4 7.94 32.89 10.96
CA LEU A 4 6.69 32.41 10.38
C LEU A 4 6.94 31.40 9.25
N ILE A 5 7.99 31.62 8.46
CA ILE A 5 8.40 30.71 7.37
C ILE A 5 8.87 29.38 7.95
N VAL A 6 9.66 29.42 9.03
CA VAL A 6 10.12 28.20 9.72
C VAL A 6 8.94 27.41 10.29
N LEU A 7 7.97 28.08 10.92
CA LEU A 7 6.75 27.43 11.42
C LEU A 7 5.92 26.81 10.30
N LEU A 8 5.77 27.50 9.17
CA LEU A 8 5.09 26.94 7.99
C LEU A 8 5.82 25.71 7.44
N PHE A 9 7.15 25.74 7.37
CA PHE A 9 7.96 24.61 6.94
C PHE A 9 7.81 23.40 7.86
N ILE A 10 7.84 23.62 9.18
CA ILE A 10 7.64 22.56 10.17
C ILE A 10 6.22 21.99 10.06
N ALA A 11 5.20 22.85 9.94
CA ALA A 11 3.83 22.39 9.76
C ALA A 11 3.66 21.54 8.50
N LEU A 12 4.30 21.93 7.39
CA LEU A 12 4.26 21.18 6.13
C LEU A 12 4.98 19.81 6.27
N LEU A 13 6.12 19.77 6.96
CA LEU A 13 6.81 18.51 7.28
C LEU A 13 5.97 17.59 8.18
N VAL A 14 5.32 18.14 9.20
CA VAL A 14 4.44 17.37 10.09
C VAL A 14 3.22 16.85 9.34
N LEU A 15 2.60 17.66 8.48
CA LEU A 15 1.48 17.22 7.64
C LEU A 15 1.90 16.14 6.65
N PHE A 16 3.06 16.30 6.02
CA PHE A 16 3.62 15.30 5.12
C PHE A 16 3.93 14.00 5.86
N TRP A 17 4.53 14.08 7.06
CA TRP A 17 4.78 12.93 7.91
C TRP A 17 3.48 12.23 8.32
N HIS A 18 2.48 13.00 8.72
CA HIS A 18 1.19 12.48 9.15
C HIS A 18 0.43 11.80 8.00
N ASP A 19 0.45 12.38 6.79
CA ASP A 19 -0.13 11.74 5.60
C ASP A 19 0.64 10.46 5.22
N SER A 20 1.96 10.48 5.35
CA SER A 20 2.83 9.32 5.11
C SER A 20 2.53 8.18 6.08
N MET A 21 2.42 8.47 7.38
CA MET A 21 2.03 7.49 8.41
C MET A 21 0.65 6.90 8.14
N LYS A 22 -0.34 7.75 7.84
CA LYS A 22 -1.71 7.31 7.56
C LYS A 22 -1.78 6.43 6.31
N SER A 23 -0.97 6.71 5.29
CA SER A 23 -0.87 5.86 4.11
C SER A 23 -0.26 4.49 4.40
N ARG A 24 0.72 4.44 5.30
CA ARG A 24 1.36 3.20 5.73
C ARG A 24 0.41 2.31 6.50
N GLU A 25 -0.39 2.89 7.41
CA GLU A 25 -1.43 2.15 8.14
C GLU A 25 -2.46 1.52 7.20
N VAL A 26 -2.94 2.29 6.22
CA VAL A 26 -3.88 1.78 5.22
C VAL A 26 -3.27 0.66 4.39
N ALA A 27 -2.00 0.78 4.01
CA ALA A 27 -1.32 -0.24 3.23
C ALA A 27 -1.09 -1.54 4.03
N ILE A 28 -0.72 -1.44 5.31
CA ILE A 28 -0.59 -2.61 6.21
C ILE A 28 -1.95 -3.28 6.40
N ALA A 29 -3.00 -2.51 6.67
CA ALA A 29 -4.34 -3.06 6.84
C ALA A 29 -4.86 -3.74 5.56
N ALA A 30 -4.57 -3.16 4.39
CA ALA A 30 -4.90 -3.75 3.09
C ALA A 30 -4.13 -5.05 2.84
N ALA A 31 -2.82 -5.09 3.11
CA ALA A 31 -2.02 -6.30 2.98
C ALA A 31 -2.47 -7.40 3.95
N GLN A 32 -2.81 -7.04 5.20
CA GLN A 32 -3.35 -8.00 6.17
C GLN A 32 -4.68 -8.60 5.71
N ARG A 33 -5.63 -7.78 5.20
CA ARG A 33 -6.90 -8.27 4.68
C ARG A 33 -6.70 -9.20 3.48
N ALA A 34 -5.86 -8.79 2.53
CA ALA A 34 -5.54 -9.61 1.38
C ALA A 34 -4.94 -10.96 1.76
N CYS A 35 -4.02 -10.99 2.74
CA CYS A 35 -3.46 -12.24 3.27
C CYS A 35 -4.49 -13.09 4.00
N GLN A 36 -5.46 -12.47 4.69
CA GLN A 36 -6.54 -13.19 5.37
C GLN A 36 -7.50 -13.86 4.37
N GLU A 37 -7.83 -13.21 3.25
CA GLU A 37 -8.72 -13.78 2.23
C GLU A 37 -8.16 -15.06 1.60
N ILE A 38 -6.84 -15.12 1.45
CA ILE A 38 -6.13 -16.28 0.89
C ILE A 38 -5.57 -17.24 1.96
N ASN A 39 -5.88 -17.02 3.25
CA ASN A 39 -5.38 -17.82 4.38
C ASN A 39 -3.84 -17.99 4.41
N VAL A 40 -3.08 -16.99 3.94
CA VAL A 40 -1.60 -17.02 4.01
C VAL A 40 -1.07 -16.11 5.10
N GLN A 41 0.12 -16.42 5.60
CA GLN A 41 0.77 -15.64 6.65
C GLN A 41 1.77 -14.65 6.04
N LEU A 42 1.54 -13.37 6.32
CA LEU A 42 2.43 -12.28 5.91
C LEU A 42 3.75 -12.41 6.68
N LEU A 43 4.86 -12.61 5.97
CA LEU A 43 6.13 -13.03 6.57
C LEU A 43 6.80 -11.90 7.34
N ASP A 44 6.78 -10.69 6.78
CA ASP A 44 7.50 -9.53 7.33
C ASP A 44 6.61 -8.53 8.08
N GLN A 45 5.28 -8.76 8.12
CA GLN A 45 4.27 -7.79 8.61
C GLN A 45 4.47 -6.34 8.15
N THR A 46 5.26 -6.16 7.08
CA THR A 46 5.79 -4.88 6.63
C THR A 46 5.63 -4.85 5.13
N VAL A 47 5.00 -3.78 4.66
CA VAL A 47 4.85 -3.50 3.24
C VAL A 47 5.88 -2.45 2.85
N SER A 48 6.59 -2.68 1.75
CA SER A 48 7.53 -1.71 1.17
C SER A 48 6.83 -0.99 0.02
N VAL A 49 6.96 0.34 -0.04
CA VAL A 49 6.47 1.08 -1.21
C VAL A 49 7.44 0.84 -2.35
N GLU A 50 6.98 0.19 -3.40
CA GLU A 50 7.77 0.02 -4.64
C GLU A 50 7.59 1.20 -5.58
N SER A 51 6.38 1.73 -5.69
CA SER A 51 6.09 2.80 -6.64
C SER A 51 4.95 3.69 -6.18
N ILE A 52 5.09 4.99 -6.41
CA ILE A 52 4.03 5.98 -6.23
C ILE A 52 3.89 6.73 -7.54
N LYS A 53 2.69 6.68 -8.14
CA LYS A 53 2.36 7.40 -9.37
C LYS A 53 1.11 8.25 -9.15
N PRO A 54 1.09 9.53 -9.57
CA PRO A 54 -0.13 10.30 -9.58
C PRO A 54 -1.11 9.70 -10.58
N ALA A 55 -2.37 9.54 -10.15
CA ALA A 55 -3.46 9.03 -10.95
C ALA A 55 -4.72 9.87 -10.70
N ARG A 56 -5.71 9.73 -11.58
CA ARG A 56 -7.03 10.30 -11.35
C ARG A 56 -8.00 9.18 -10.99
N SER A 57 -8.70 9.35 -9.89
CA SER A 57 -9.79 8.46 -9.53
C SER A 57 -10.93 8.65 -10.52
N ARG A 58 -11.77 7.61 -10.69
CA ARG A 58 -13.00 7.65 -11.51
C ARG A 58 -13.93 8.82 -11.15
N ARG A 59 -13.85 9.32 -9.91
CA ARG A 59 -14.59 10.51 -9.41
C ARG A 59 -13.91 11.86 -9.70
N GLY A 60 -12.85 11.89 -10.52
CA GLY A 60 -12.13 13.12 -10.91
C GLY A 60 -11.17 13.68 -9.85
N ARG A 61 -11.06 13.05 -8.67
CA ARG A 61 -10.11 13.44 -7.62
C ARG A 61 -8.69 12.99 -7.98
N PHE A 62 -7.71 13.85 -7.70
CA PHE A 62 -6.30 13.46 -7.71
C PHE A 62 -6.06 12.44 -6.60
N VAL A 63 -5.54 11.28 -6.98
CA VAL A 63 -5.23 10.18 -6.08
C VAL A 63 -3.85 9.64 -6.44
N PHE A 64 -3.15 9.07 -5.48
CA PHE A 64 -1.87 8.42 -5.77
C PHE A 64 -2.10 6.93 -5.95
N LYS A 65 -1.74 6.39 -7.12
CA LYS A 65 -1.58 4.96 -7.29
C LYS A 65 -0.29 4.55 -6.58
N ARG A 66 -0.40 3.71 -5.55
CA ARG A 66 0.73 3.23 -4.76
C ARG A 66 0.83 1.72 -4.91
N ILE A 67 2.01 1.23 -5.23
CA ILE A 67 2.31 -0.20 -5.33
C ILE A 67 3.13 -0.55 -4.09
N TYR A 68 2.64 -1.52 -3.34
CA TYR A 68 3.28 -2.01 -2.14
C TYR A 68 3.72 -3.46 -2.36
N GLY A 69 5.02 -3.71 -2.29
CA GLY A 69 5.58 -5.06 -2.29
C GLY A 69 5.54 -5.65 -0.88
N PHE A 70 5.30 -6.94 -0.79
CA PHE A 70 5.37 -7.68 0.46
C PHE A 70 5.78 -9.13 0.21
N ASP A 71 6.46 -9.72 1.19
CA ASP A 71 6.83 -11.14 1.13
C ASP A 71 5.88 -11.96 2.00
N PHE A 72 5.45 -13.10 1.46
CA PHE A 72 4.59 -14.06 2.15
C PHE A 72 5.14 -15.47 2.00
N SER A 73 4.72 -16.38 2.87
CA SER A 73 5.10 -17.79 2.76
C SER A 73 3.89 -18.68 2.88
N VAL A 74 3.80 -19.66 1.98
CA VAL A 74 2.84 -20.75 2.08
C VAL A 74 3.51 -21.83 2.93
N GLN A 75 3.10 -21.92 4.20
CA GLN A 75 3.54 -22.95 5.16
C GLN A 75 5.04 -22.95 5.52
N GLY A 76 5.76 -21.83 5.33
CA GLY A 76 7.14 -21.67 5.79
C GLY A 76 8.20 -22.34 4.91
N ALA A 77 7.79 -22.94 3.78
CA ALA A 77 8.70 -23.63 2.86
C ALA A 77 9.23 -22.71 1.75
N GLU A 78 8.38 -21.85 1.19
CA GLU A 78 8.75 -20.92 0.11
C GLU A 78 8.50 -19.47 0.50
N ARG A 79 9.46 -18.59 0.18
CA ARG A 79 9.31 -17.14 0.26
C ARG A 79 8.82 -16.66 -1.10
N LEU A 80 7.56 -16.29 -1.17
CA LEU A 80 6.91 -15.75 -2.36
C LEU A 80 6.75 -14.25 -2.22
N HIS A 81 6.69 -13.58 -3.35
CA HIS A 81 6.57 -12.12 -3.41
C HIS A 81 5.18 -11.72 -3.90
N GLY A 82 4.58 -10.75 -3.23
CA GLY A 82 3.25 -10.23 -3.54
C GLY A 82 3.30 -8.72 -3.72
N ARG A 83 2.42 -8.19 -4.57
CA ARG A 83 2.23 -6.76 -4.79
C ARG A 83 0.78 -6.38 -4.56
N ALA A 84 0.56 -5.40 -3.69
CA ALA A 84 -0.73 -4.76 -3.49
C ALA A 84 -0.79 -3.42 -4.25
N TYR A 85 -1.78 -3.27 -5.11
CA TYR A 85 -2.03 -2.05 -5.87
C TYR A 85 -3.11 -1.24 -5.17
N LEU A 86 -2.73 -0.09 -4.61
CA LEU A 86 -3.65 0.85 -3.98
C LEU A 86 -3.88 2.07 -4.88
N LEU A 87 -5.11 2.57 -4.90
CA LEU A 87 -5.47 3.84 -5.52
C LEU A 87 -5.98 4.80 -4.45
N GLY A 88 -5.13 5.76 -4.05
CA GLY A 88 -5.38 6.62 -2.91
C GLY A 88 -5.25 5.86 -1.59
N GLN A 89 -6.38 5.50 -1.00
CA GLN A 89 -6.49 4.72 0.24
C GLN A 89 -7.34 3.44 0.05
N VAL A 90 -7.62 3.08 -1.20
CA VAL A 90 -8.48 1.95 -1.56
C VAL A 90 -7.62 0.89 -2.24
N LEU A 91 -7.69 -0.35 -1.77
CA LEU A 91 -7.09 -1.48 -2.46
C LEU A 91 -7.83 -1.70 -3.78
N GLN A 92 -7.09 -1.92 -4.85
CA GLN A 92 -7.68 -2.22 -6.17
C GLN A 92 -7.43 -3.67 -6.54
N GLN A 93 -6.23 -4.17 -6.26
CA GLN A 93 -5.82 -5.47 -6.72
C GLN A 93 -4.65 -5.97 -5.87
N VAL A 94 -4.58 -7.28 -5.67
CA VAL A 94 -3.41 -7.94 -5.07
C VAL A 94 -2.94 -9.01 -6.02
N GLN A 95 -1.67 -8.90 -6.41
CA GLN A 95 -1.00 -9.87 -7.25
C GLN A 95 -0.06 -10.68 -6.38
N LEU A 96 -0.19 -12.00 -6.42
CA LEU A 96 0.67 -12.92 -5.69
C LEU A 96 1.49 -13.66 -6.74
N GLU A 97 2.81 -13.47 -6.72
CA GLU A 97 3.70 -14.24 -7.58
C GLU A 97 3.87 -15.61 -6.92
N THR A 98 2.95 -16.51 -7.23
CA THR A 98 3.03 -17.95 -6.94
C THR A 98 3.41 -18.65 -8.25
N ASP A 99 4.01 -19.85 -8.17
CA ASP A 99 4.38 -20.65 -9.34
C ASP A 99 3.16 -20.97 -10.26
N GLU A 100 1.94 -20.84 -9.73
CA GLU A 100 0.67 -20.97 -10.47
C GLU A 100 0.07 -19.65 -11.00
N GLY A 101 0.70 -18.49 -10.80
CA GLY A 101 0.29 -17.23 -11.41
C GLY A 101 -1.11 -16.73 -11.02
N MET A 102 -1.49 -16.82 -9.74
CA MET A 102 -2.81 -16.40 -9.27
C MET A 102 -2.92 -14.87 -9.13
N ILE A 103 -3.80 -14.25 -9.92
CA ILE A 103 -4.16 -12.84 -9.80
C ILE A 103 -5.52 -12.73 -9.11
N ILE A 104 -5.57 -12.10 -7.94
CA ILE A 104 -6.84 -11.85 -7.23
C ILE A 104 -7.24 -10.42 -7.53
N ASP A 105 -8.24 -10.29 -8.40
CA ASP A 105 -8.86 -9.01 -8.74
C ASP A 105 -10.01 -8.75 -7.75
N ASP A 106 -9.83 -7.75 -6.88
CA ASP A 106 -10.84 -7.30 -5.90
C ASP A 106 -11.87 -6.35 -6.54
N ASN A 107 -11.87 -6.24 -7.87
CA ASN A 107 -12.75 -5.35 -8.63
C ASN A 107 -14.06 -6.05 -9.06
N GLU A 108 -14.78 -6.64 -8.09
CA GLU A 108 -16.19 -7.01 -8.24
C GLU A 108 -17.03 -6.27 -7.19
N SER A 109 -17.36 -5.00 -7.45
CA SER A 109 -18.45 -4.25 -6.80
C SER A 109 -18.85 -3.00 -7.58
#